data_AF-A0A2N2YQQ0-F1
#
_entry.id   AF-A0A2N2YQQ0-F1
#
_cell.length_a   1.000
_cell.length_b   1.000
_cell.length_c   1.000
_cell.angle_alpha   90.00
_cell.angle_beta   90.00
_cell.angle_gamma   90.00
#
_symmetry.space_group_name_H-M   'P 1'
#
loop_
_entity.id
_entity.type
_entity.pdbx_description
1 polymer ?
#
loop_
_entity_poly.entity_id
_entity_poly.type
_entity_poly.pdbx_seq_one_letter_code
_entity_poly.pdbx_strand_id
1 'polypeptide(L)' 'MTDPRIERKKLHQSMDILVLTVCASLSGTEGWEAIEEFGHNKLDWLRQFVPLKNG' A
#
# COMPACT_ATOMS: atom_id res chain seq x y z
N MET A 1 13.93 -14.67 22.52
CA MET A 1 13.75 -13.20 22.43
C MET A 1 12.58 -12.97 21.50
N THR A 2 11.40 -12.69 22.07
CA THR A 2 10.12 -12.62 21.36
C THR A 2 9.95 -11.22 20.80
N ASP A 3 9.62 -11.12 19.51
CA ASP A 3 9.40 -9.84 18.82
C ASP A 3 8.29 -9.04 19.54
N PRO A 4 8.56 -7.81 20.02
CA PRO A 4 7.65 -7.02 20.84
C PRO A 4 6.53 -6.32 20.03
N ARG A 5 6.42 -6.56 18.72
CA ARG A 5 5.44 -5.87 17.88
C ARG A 5 4.05 -6.45 18.07
N ILE A 6 3.13 -5.63 18.59
CA ILE A 6 1.71 -5.95 18.76
C ILE A 6 1.04 -6.11 17.38
N GLU A 7 0.59 -7.32 17.06
CA GLU A 7 -0.08 -7.70 15.80
C GLU A 7 -1.29 -6.80 15.44
N ARG A 8 -1.96 -6.24 16.45
CA ARG A 8 -3.20 -5.45 16.32
C ARG A 8 -3.02 -4.01 15.78
N LYS A 9 -1.77 -3.54 15.61
CA LYS A 9 -1.44 -2.23 14.99
C LYS A 9 -1.08 -2.31 13.50
N LYS A 10 -1.22 -3.47 12.87
CA LYS A 10 -1.06 -3.65 11.41
C LYS A 10 -2.41 -3.50 10.69
N LEU A 11 -3.09 -2.36 10.86
CA LEU A 11 -4.37 -2.13 10.19
C LEU A 11 -4.16 -1.96 8.68
N HIS A 12 -3.24 -1.10 8.25
CA HIS A 12 -2.70 -1.20 6.89
C HIS A 12 -1.47 -2.10 6.99
N GLN A 13 -1.41 -3.20 6.25
CA GLN A 13 -0.16 -3.97 6.25
C GLN A 13 0.91 -3.01 5.75
N SER A 14 2.04 -2.90 6.44
CA SER A 14 3.15 -2.03 6.02
C SER A 14 3.53 -2.27 4.54
N MET A 15 3.25 -3.49 4.07
CA MET A 15 3.38 -3.92 2.68
C MET A 15 2.39 -3.25 1.72
N ASP A 16 1.15 -2.97 2.11
CA ASP A 16 0.14 -2.36 1.24
C ASP A 16 0.61 -0.97 0.78
N ILE A 17 1.08 -0.15 1.73
CA ILE A 17 1.61 1.19 1.47
C ILE A 17 2.92 1.10 0.67
N LEU A 18 3.82 0.18 1.02
CA LEU A 18 5.07 -0.01 0.28
C LEU A 18 4.83 -0.45 -1.17
N VAL A 19 3.92 -1.39 -1.42
CA VAL A 19 3.57 -1.86 -2.76
C VAL A 19 2.94 -0.71 -3.55
N LEU A 20 2.00 0.03 -2.96
CA LEU A 20 1.40 1.20 -3.60
C LEU A 20 2.46 2.26 -3.98
N THR A 21 3.33 2.63 -3.04
CA THR A 21 4.38 3.64 -3.28
C THR A 21 5.39 3.17 -4.33
N VAL A 22 5.79 1.89 -4.33
CA VAL A 22 6.72 1.35 -5.34
C VAL A 22 6.05 1.30 -6.72
N CYS A 23 4.80 0.83 -6.82
CA CYS A 23 4.07 0.80 -8.08
C CYS A 23 3.86 2.20 -8.66
N ALA A 24 3.50 3.18 -7.82
CA ALA A 24 3.36 4.57 -8.24
C ALA A 24 4.71 5.18 -8.65
N SER A 25 5.78 4.95 -7.89
CA SER A 25 7.13 5.42 -8.24
C SER A 25 7.63 4.84 -9.57
N LEU A 26 7.39 3.55 -9.83
CA LEU A 26 7.69 2.90 -11.12
C LEU A 26 6.83 3.43 -12.27
N SER A 27 5.63 3.94 -11.98
CA SER A 27 4.74 4.56 -12.97
C SER A 27 5.11 6.02 -13.28
N GLY A 28 6.20 6.54 -12.69
CA GLY A 28 6.63 7.92 -12.84
C GLY A 28 5.77 8.90 -12.06
N THR A 29 5.04 8.43 -11.05
CA THR A 29 4.16 9.23 -10.23
C THR A 29 4.95 9.86 -9.08
N GLU A 30 4.95 11.19 -9.00
CA GLU A 30 5.67 11.94 -7.96
C GLU A 30 4.67 12.64 -7.03
N GLY A 31 4.88 12.51 -5.71
CA GLY A 31 4.04 13.12 -4.69
C GLY A 31 2.91 12.21 -4.17
N TRP A 32 2.51 12.45 -2.91
CA TRP A 32 1.54 11.61 -2.21
C TRP A 32 0.14 11.65 -2.82
N GLU A 33 -0.28 12.80 -3.33
CA GLU A 33 -1.59 13.00 -3.96
C GLU A 33 -1.73 12.15 -5.23
N ALA A 34 -0.67 12.12 -6.04
CA ALA A 34 -0.65 11.33 -7.26
C ALA A 34 -0.51 9.82 -6.97
N ILE A 35 0.17 9.43 -5.89
CA ILE A 35 0.19 8.04 -5.39
C ILE A 35 -1.22 7.59 -4.94
N GLU A 36 -1.96 8.44 -4.25
CA GLU A 36 -3.35 8.18 -3.86
C GLU A 36 -4.25 8.03 -5.09
N GLU A 37 -4.15 8.95 -6.05
CA GLU A 37 -4.90 8.89 -7.30
C GLU A 37 -4.56 7.62 -8.11
N PHE A 38 -3.29 7.23 -8.15
CA PHE A 38 -2.87 5.95 -8.75
C PHE A 38 -3.50 4.76 -8.02
N GLY A 39 -3.52 4.78 -6.70
CA GLY A 39 -4.14 3.76 -5.85
C GLY A 39 -5.62 3.59 -6.14
N HIS A 40 -6.36 4.69 -6.28
CA HIS A 40 -7.77 4.67 -6.66
C HIS A 40 -7.99 4.19 -8.10
N ASN A 41 -7.19 4.69 -9.05
CA ASN A 41 -7.30 4.34 -10.47
C ASN A 41 -6.91 2.89 -10.78
N LYS A 42 -6.03 2.29 -9.97
CA LYS A 42 -5.52 0.93 -10.14
C LYS A 42 -5.93 0.00 -8.99
N LEU A 43 -6.96 0.36 -8.22
CA LEU A 43 -7.39 -0.37 -7.04
C LEU A 43 -7.69 -1.85 -7.33
N ASP A 44 -8.42 -2.13 -8.40
CA ASP A 44 -8.77 -3.51 -8.80
C ASP A 44 -7.56 -4.33 -9.22
N TRP A 45 -6.55 -3.70 -9.83
CA TRP A 45 -5.29 -4.33 -10.19
C TRP A 45 -4.41 -4.56 -8.96
N LEU A 46 -4.31 -3.57 -8.07
CA LEU A 46 -3.54 -3.68 -6.82
C LEU A 46 -4.10 -4.77 -5.90
N ARG A 47 -5.43 -4.95 -5.89
CA ARG A 47 -6.11 -6.04 -5.16
C ARG A 47 -5.66 -7.44 -5.56
N GLN A 48 -5.05 -7.61 -6.73
CA GLN A 48 -4.47 -8.88 -7.15
C GLN A 48 -3.12 -9.20 -6.46
N PHE A 49 -2.40 -8.17 -6.00
CA PHE A 49 -1.08 -8.28 -5.39
C PHE A 49 -1.12 -8.10 -3.87
N VAL A 50 -1.99 -7.21 -3.39
CA VAL A 50 -2.16 -6.90 -1.97
C VAL A 50 -3.65 -6.80 -1.64
N PRO A 51 -4.10 -7.32 -0.50
CA PRO A 51 -5.52 -7.38 -0.18
C PRO A 51 -6.17 -6.00 0.00
N LEU A 52 -5.40 -4.92 0.25
CA LEU A 52 -5.89 -3.55 0.48
C LEU A 52 -7.13 -3.53 1.37
N LYS A 53 -7.09 -4.30 2.46
CA LYS A 53 -8.29 -4.65 3.24
C LYS A 53 -8.94 -3.46 3.95
N ASN A 54 -8.21 -2.34 4.07
CA ASN A 54 -8.66 -1.15 4.80
C ASN A 54 -8.65 0.13 3.96
N GLY A 55 -8.57 0.02 2.63
CA GLY A 55 -8.42 1.19 1.75
C GLY A 55 -6.97 1.58 1.59
#